data_AF-A0A8J4TB04-F1
#
_entry.id   AF-A0A8J4TB04-F1
#
_cell.length_a   1.000
_cell.length_b   1.000
_cell.length_c   1.000
_cell.angle_alpha   90.00
_cell.angle_beta   90.00
_cell.angle_gamma   90.00
#
_symmetry.space_group_name_H-M   'P 1'
#
loop_
_entity.id
_entity.type
_entity.pdbx_description
1 polymer ?
#
loop_
_entity_poly.entity_id
_entity_poly.type
_entity_poly.pdbx_seq_one_letter_code
_entity_poly.pdbx_strand_id
1 'polypeptide(L)'
;MASADLLSQKVIERKVNFDFNRNKNFWIVGALFLGPALSKWIRVINSSFSGTNTVKVIKMLLADQLLFTPPLLMGVVSSLGLLRGQSIPQLKQHLSEHYWTILFMNYKVYI
;
A
#
# COMPACT_ATOMS: atom_id res chain seq x y z
N MET A 1 7.52 -5.38 -0.41
CA MET A 1 6.27 -5.97 -0.95
C MET A 1 6.46 -7.41 -1.42
N ALA A 2 7.32 -7.68 -2.42
CA ALA A 2 7.52 -9.05 -2.94
C ALA A 2 7.87 -10.09 -1.86
N SER A 3 8.80 -9.79 -0.96
CA SER A 3 9.15 -10.72 0.13
C SER A 3 7.97 -11.02 1.06
N ALA A 4 7.09 -10.04 1.31
CA ALA A 4 5.88 -10.25 2.09
C ALA A 4 4.89 -11.17 1.36
N ASP A 5 4.76 -11.02 0.04
CA ASP A 5 3.95 -11.92 -0.78
C ASP A 5 4.52 -13.34 -0.80
N LEU A 6 5.84 -13.50 -0.93
CA LEU A 6 6.51 -14.80 -0.84
C LEU A 6 6.25 -15.49 0.50
N LEU A 7 6.37 -14.76 1.61
CA LEU A 7 6.04 -15.26 2.94
C LEU A 7 4.56 -15.63 3.05
N SER A 8 3.65 -14.80 2.54
CA SER A 8 2.22 -15.11 2.50
C SER A 8 1.96 -16.41 1.73
N GLN A 9 2.55 -16.56 0.54
CA GLN A 9 2.36 -17.76 -0.28
C GLN A 9 2.90 -19.04 0.39
N LYS A 10 4.05 -18.96 1.07
CA LYS A 10 4.71 -20.13 1.66
C LYS A 10 4.22 -20.47 3.06
N VAL A 11 4.00 -19.48 3.91
CA VAL A 11 3.70 -19.67 5.33
C VAL A 11 2.20 -19.68 5.60
N ILE A 12 1.47 -18.74 5.00
CA ILE A 12 0.02 -18.56 5.24
C ILE A 12 -0.78 -19.46 4.30
N GLU A 13 -0.57 -19.33 2.99
CA GLU A 13 -1.31 -20.09 1.96
C GLU A 13 -0.74 -21.50 1.73
N ARG A 14 0.47 -21.79 2.23
CA ARG A 14 1.16 -23.09 2.10
C ARG A 14 1.15 -23.64 0.66
N LYS A 15 1.30 -22.75 -0.32
CA LYS A 15 1.31 -23.15 -1.74
C LYS A 15 2.51 -24.05 -2.04
N VAL A 16 2.22 -25.22 -2.60
CA VAL A 16 3.24 -26.16 -3.12
C VAL A 16 4.04 -25.46 -4.23
N ASN A 17 3.33 -24.94 -5.23
CA ASN A 17 3.92 -24.20 -6.35
C ASN A 17 3.91 -22.69 -6.10
N PHE A 18 5.06 -22.06 -6.25
CA PHE A 18 5.22 -20.63 -6.09
C PHE A 18 4.57 -19.87 -7.26
N ASP A 19 3.71 -18.90 -6.94
CA ASP A 19 3.06 -18.04 -7.93
C ASP A 19 3.98 -16.86 -8.27
N PHE A 20 4.87 -17.11 -9.24
CA PHE A 20 5.84 -16.13 -9.71
C PHE A 20 5.19 -14.91 -10.35
N ASN A 21 4.09 -15.10 -11.10
CA ASN A 21 3.42 -13.98 -11.79
C ASN A 21 2.80 -13.01 -10.79
N ARG A 22 2.16 -13.52 -9.73
CA ARG A 22 1.66 -12.69 -8.63
C ARG A 22 2.80 -11.95 -7.94
N ASN A 23 3.86 -12.67 -7.56
CA ASN A 23 4.99 -12.06 -6.86
C ASN A 23 5.69 -10.99 -7.70
N LYS A 24 5.86 -11.22 -9.01
CA LYS A 24 6.38 -10.25 -9.97
C LYS A 24 5.56 -8.97 -9.98
N ASN A 25 4.22 -9.06 -9.99
CA ASN A 25 3.36 -7.88 -9.95
C ASN A 25 3.54 -7.09 -8.64
N PHE A 26 3.66 -7.77 -7.50
CA PHE A 26 3.99 -7.12 -6.21
C PHE A 26 5.38 -6.48 -6.21
N TRP A 27 6.35 -7.07 -6.89
CA TRP A 27 7.67 -6.49 -7.06
C TRP A 27 7.61 -5.22 -7.92
N ILE A 28 6.94 -5.26 -9.08
CA ILE A 28 6.77 -4.13 -9.98
C ILE A 28 6.08 -2.97 -9.27
N VAL A 29 4.92 -3.20 -8.62
CA VAL A 29 4.20 -2.14 -7.91
C VAL A 29 5.03 -1.62 -6.73
N GLY A 30 5.71 -2.51 -6.01
CA GLY A 30 6.60 -2.12 -4.92
C GLY A 30 7.74 -1.21 -5.36
N ALA A 31 8.43 -1.58 -6.42
CA ALA A 31 9.62 -0.89 -6.90
C ALA A 31 9.29 0.39 -7.68
N LEU A 32 8.30 0.34 -8.58
CA LEU A 32 8.03 1.42 -9.53
C LEU A 32 6.97 2.41 -9.06
N PHE A 33 6.07 2.00 -8.15
CA PHE A 33 5.02 2.87 -7.64
C PHE A 33 5.21 3.21 -6.16
N LEU A 34 5.17 2.20 -5.29
CA LEU A 34 5.21 2.41 -3.84
C LEU A 34 6.52 3.06 -3.38
N GLY A 35 7.67 2.58 -3.87
CA GLY A 35 8.99 3.11 -3.50
C GLY A 35 9.15 4.61 -3.81
N PRO A 36 8.91 5.06 -5.05
CA PRO A 36 8.94 6.47 -5.39
C PRO A 36 7.89 7.30 -4.65
N ALA A 37 6.67 6.78 -4.45
CA ALA A 37 5.62 7.47 -3.69
C ALA A 37 6.04 7.73 -2.24
N LEU A 38 6.55 6.71 -1.55
CA LEU A 38 7.09 6.83 -0.19
C LEU A 38 8.26 7.81 -0.14
N SER A 39 9.19 7.71 -1.08
CA SER A 39 10.38 8.59 -1.12
C SER A 39 10.02 10.07 -1.31
N LYS A 40 8.96 10.35 -2.08
CA LYS A 40 8.41 11.71 -2.22
C LYS A 40 7.71 12.15 -0.94
N TRP A 41 6.89 11.28 -0.36
CA TRP A 41 6.13 11.60 0.84
C TRP A 41 7.01 11.87 2.06
N ILE A 42 8.07 11.08 2.27
CA ILE A 42 9.05 11.31 3.34
C ILE A 42 9.67 12.70 3.20
N ARG A 43 9.98 13.16 1.98
CA ARG A 43 10.49 14.52 1.75
C ARG A 43 9.45 15.58 2.10
N VAL A 44 8.19 15.37 1.73
CA VAL A 44 7.08 16.28 2.07
C VAL A 44 6.96 16.39 3.59
N ILE A 45 6.83 15.27 4.31
CA ILE A 45 6.72 15.26 5.77
C ILE A 45 7.91 15.95 6.44
N ASN A 46 9.14 15.65 6.01
CA ASN A 46 10.33 16.25 6.60
C ASN A 46 10.41 17.76 6.36
N SER A 47 9.88 18.25 5.23
CA SER A 47 9.83 19.68 4.92
C SER A 47 8.69 20.41 5.63
N SER A 48 7.52 19.77 5.77
CA SER A 48 6.31 20.38 6.34
C SER A 48 6.33 20.43 7.87
N PHE A 49 7.07 19.51 8.50
CA PHE A 49 7.16 19.44 9.95
C PHE A 49 8.63 19.54 10.39
N SER A 50 9.01 20.66 11.03
CA SER A 50 10.33 20.85 11.67
C SER A 50 10.25 20.73 13.20
N GLY A 51 11.36 20.37 13.87
CA GLY A 51 11.46 20.22 15.34
C GLY A 51 11.30 18.79 15.90
N THR A 52 11.35 18.61 17.22
CA THR A 52 11.37 17.29 17.91
C THR A 52 10.27 17.11 18.98
N ASN A 53 9.28 18.00 19.06
CA ASN A 53 8.24 17.96 20.09
C ASN A 53 7.19 16.85 19.84
N THR A 54 6.65 16.23 20.88
CA THR A 54 5.63 15.16 20.82
C THR A 54 4.41 15.53 19.97
N VAL A 55 3.95 16.78 20.05
CA VAL A 55 2.82 17.29 19.23
C VAL A 55 3.12 17.18 17.74
N LYS A 56 4.37 17.35 17.32
CA LYS A 56 4.80 17.22 15.93
C LYS A 56 4.73 15.76 15.48
N VAL A 57 5.21 14.83 16.29
CA VAL A 57 5.18 13.39 16.00
C VAL A 57 3.73 12.94 15.78
N ILE A 58 2.80 13.39 16.63
CA ILE A 58 1.36 13.11 16.46
C ILE A 58 0.84 13.68 15.14
N LYS A 59 1.20 14.92 14.78
CA LYS A 59 0.79 15.53 13.49
C LYS A 59 1.35 14.77 12.29
N MET A 60 2.60 14.30 12.35
CA MET A 60 3.20 13.49 11.28
C MET A 60 2.47 12.17 11.12
N LEU A 61 2.18 11.48 12.23
CA LEU A 61 1.42 10.23 12.22
C LEU A 61 0.01 10.43 11.64
N LEU A 62 -0.69 11.48 12.06
CA LEU A 62 -2.01 11.81 11.51
C LEU A 62 -1.94 12.15 10.02
N ALA A 63 -0.90 12.87 9.57
CA ALA A 63 -0.70 13.16 8.15
C ALA A 63 -0.42 11.88 7.34
N ASP A 64 0.42 10.97 7.85
CA ASP A 64 0.68 9.66 7.25
C ASP A 64 -0.62 8.86 7.07
N GLN A 65 -1.41 8.75 8.13
CA GLN A 65 -2.60 7.92 8.16
C GLN A 65 -3.77 8.54 7.38
N LEU A 66 -3.98 9.85 7.46
CA LEU A 66 -5.18 10.50 6.88
C LEU A 66 -4.94 11.06 5.48
N LEU A 67 -3.74 11.55 5.17
CA LEU A 67 -3.47 12.24 3.90
C LEU A 67 -2.79 11.33 2.89
N PHE A 68 -1.88 10.46 3.35
CA PHE A 68 -1.05 9.67 2.44
C PHE A 68 -1.55 8.24 2.25
N THR A 69 -1.92 7.58 3.34
CA THR A 69 -2.36 6.18 3.31
C THR A 69 -3.57 5.93 2.39
N PRO A 70 -4.66 6.73 2.41
CA PRO A 70 -5.81 6.48 1.56
C PRO A 70 -5.49 6.50 0.05
N PRO A 71 -4.92 7.59 -0.53
CA PRO A 71 -4.59 7.59 -1.96
C PRO A 71 -3.49 6.60 -2.32
N LEU A 72 -2.55 6.32 -1.41
CA LEU A 72 -1.50 5.32 -1.65
C LEU A 72 -2.09 3.92 -1.80
N LEU A 73 -2.97 3.50 -0.89
CA LEU A 73 -3.62 2.19 -0.94
C LEU A 73 -4.49 2.06 -2.18
N MET A 74 -5.26 3.09 -2.51
CA MET A 74 -6.05 3.11 -3.75
C MET A 74 -5.16 2.91 -4.97
N GLY A 75 -4.02 3.61 -5.03
CA GLY A 75 -3.02 3.47 -6.10
C GLY A 75 -2.44 2.07 -6.18
N VAL A 76 -2.01 1.49 -5.05
CA VAL A 76 -1.46 0.12 -5.00
C VAL A 76 -2.47 -0.92 -5.48
N VAL A 77 -3.71 -0.88 -4.98
CA VAL A 77 -4.77 -1.81 -5.37
C VAL A 77 -5.08 -1.66 -6.86
N SER A 78 -5.16 -0.42 -7.35
CA SER A 78 -5.39 -0.13 -8.77
C SER A 78 -4.28 -0.67 -9.66
N SER A 79 -3.01 -0.39 -9.32
CA SER A 79 -1.86 -0.88 -10.09
C SER A 79 -1.80 -2.40 -10.11
N LEU A 80 -2.06 -3.07 -8.99
CA LEU A 80 -2.10 -4.53 -8.93
C LEU A 80 -3.26 -5.10 -9.76
N GLY A 81 -4.44 -4.48 -9.72
CA GLY A 81 -5.59 -4.90 -10.53
C GLY A 81 -5.32 -4.81 -12.02
N LEU A 82 -4.74 -3.70 -12.46
CA LEU A 82 -4.34 -3.50 -13.86
C LEU A 82 -3.29 -4.54 -14.32
N LEU A 83 -2.26 -4.80 -13.50
CA LEU A 83 -1.24 -5.81 -13.81
C LEU A 83 -1.77 -7.26 -13.78
N ARG A 84 -2.94 -7.48 -13.16
CA ARG A 84 -3.66 -8.76 -13.20
C ARG A 84 -4.62 -8.86 -14.39
N GLY A 85 -4.71 -7.84 -15.24
CA GLY A 85 -5.58 -7.81 -16.41
C GLY A 85 -7.04 -7.47 -16.11
N GLN A 86 -7.34 -6.87 -14.94
CA GLN A 86 -8.69 -6.41 -14.64
C GLN A 86 -9.08 -5.23 -15.54
N SER A 87 -10.33 -5.23 -16.01
CA SER A 87 -10.87 -4.07 -16.73
C SER A 87 -11.16 -2.91 -15.79
N ILE A 88 -11.18 -1.68 -16.32
CA ILE A 88 -11.49 -0.49 -15.51
C ILE A 88 -12.84 -0.58 -14.77
N PRO A 89 -13.92 -1.11 -15.38
CA PRO A 89 -15.18 -1.33 -14.65
C PRO A 89 -15.03 -2.31 -13.47
N GLN A 90 -14.33 -3.43 -13.67
CA GLN A 90 -14.08 -4.42 -12.61
C GLN A 90 -13.26 -3.82 -11.47
N LEU A 91 -12.25 -3.01 -11.80
CA LEU A 91 -11.42 -2.34 -10.81
C LEU A 91 -12.23 -1.32 -10.00
N LYS A 92 -13.07 -0.52 -10.67
CA LYS A 92 -13.97 0.44 -9.99
C LYS A 92 -14.94 -0.27 -9.05
N GLN A 93 -15.52 -1.37 -9.49
CA GLN A 93 -16.41 -2.18 -8.66
C GLN A 93 -15.66 -2.73 -7.44
N HIS A 94 -14.50 -3.34 -7.64
CA HIS A 94 -13.69 -3.89 -6.56
C HIS A 94 -13.27 -2.83 -5.52
N LEU A 95 -12.85 -1.64 -5.98
CA LEU A 95 -12.55 -0.52 -5.09
C LEU A 95 -13.81 -0.05 -4.35
N SER A 96 -14.95 0.09 -5.03
CA SER A 96 -16.19 0.51 -4.38
C SER A 96 -16.63 -0.45 -3.27
N GLU A 97 -16.44 -1.76 -3.47
CA GLU A 97 -16.87 -2.80 -2.53
C GLU A 97 -15.89 -2.98 -1.36
N HIS A 98 -14.58 -2.90 -1.61
CA HIS A 98 -13.57 -3.34 -0.64
C HIS A 98 -12.65 -2.24 -0.13
N TYR A 99 -12.61 -1.07 -0.76
CA TYR A 99 -11.62 -0.04 -0.40
C TYR A 99 -11.70 0.37 1.07
N TRP A 100 -12.90 0.61 1.59
CA TRP A 100 -13.07 0.97 3.00
C TRP A 100 -12.62 -0.14 3.94
N THR A 101 -12.93 -1.40 3.61
CA THR A 101 -12.46 -2.56 4.37
C THR A 101 -10.93 -2.63 4.38
N ILE A 102 -10.29 -2.42 3.22
CA ILE A 102 -8.83 -2.40 3.10
C ILE A 102 -8.23 -1.27 3.94
N LEU A 103 -8.83 -0.08 3.88
CA LEU A 103 -8.36 1.09 4.62
C LEU A 103 -8.49 0.89 6.14
N PHE A 104 -9.63 0.40 6.63
CA PHE A 104 -9.82 0.14 8.06
C PHE A 104 -8.92 -0.99 8.57
N MET A 105 -8.68 -2.03 7.76
CA MET A 105 -7.73 -3.08 8.11
C MET A 105 -6.30 -2.55 8.18
N ASN A 106 -5.94 -1.58 7.34
CA ASN A 106 -4.66 -0.91 7.47
C ASN A 106 -4.57 -0.16 8.82
N TYR A 107 -5.57 0.65 9.17
CA TYR A 107 -5.57 1.37 10.43
C TYR A 107 -5.48 0.45 11.66
N LYS A 108 -6.14 -0.70 11.65
CA LYS A 108 -6.06 -1.68 12.75
C LYS A 108 -4.66 -2.30 12.97
N VAL A 109 -3.78 -2.27 11.97
CA VAL A 109 -2.42 -2.80 12.10
C VAL A 109 -1.47 -1.77 12.68
N TYR A 110 -1.74 -0.47 12.45
CA TYR A 110 -0.84 0.63 12.78
C TYR A 110 -1.34 1.55 13.91
N ILE A 111 -2.53 1.28 14.46
CA ILE A 111 -3.11 1.89 15.67
C ILE A 111 -3.23 0.79 16.72
#